data_AF-A0A841Z3A8-F1
#
_entry.id   AF-A0A841Z3A8-F1
#
_cell.length_a   1.000
_cell.length_b   1.000
_cell.length_c   1.000
_cell.angle_alpha   90.00
_cell.angle_beta   90.00
_cell.angle_gamma   90.00
#
_symmetry.space_group_name_H-M   'P 1'
#
loop_
_entity.id
_entity.type
_entity.pdbx_description
1 polymer ?
#
loop_
_entity_poly.entity_id
_entity_poly.type
_entity_poly.pdbx_seq_one_letter_code
_entity_poly.pdbx_strand_id
1 'polypeptide(L)'
;MISAVIDETAIEINKIVRPMLKNKKVQLGDLQGTLKTITEEIKDKSGLNAKWVREEQSFYNGEITLRAKGHDICTYCIKYDLEQNLFIATEVL
;
A
#
# COMPACT_ATOMS: atom_id res chain seq x y z
N MET A 1 16.96 3.56 19.16
CA MET A 1 15.62 3.27 19.71
C MET A 1 14.48 3.68 18.77
N ILE A 2 14.57 4.77 18.01
CA ILE A 2 13.55 5.16 17.02
C ILE A 2 13.45 4.14 15.86
N SER A 3 14.56 3.55 15.38
CA SER A 3 14.50 2.59 14.27
C SER A 3 13.75 1.30 14.64
N ALA A 4 13.96 0.74 15.84
CA ALA A 4 13.28 -0.50 16.26
C ALA A 4 11.75 -0.37 16.30
N VAL A 5 11.23 0.77 16.80
CA VAL A 5 9.78 1.04 16.86
C VAL A 5 9.20 1.26 15.46
N ILE A 6 9.97 1.89 14.55
CA ILE A 6 9.58 2.06 13.16
C ILE A 6 9.57 0.71 12.43
N ASP A 7 10.58 -0.13 12.67
CA ASP A 7 10.69 -1.46 12.07
C ASP A 7 9.55 -2.37 12.54
N GLU A 8 9.22 -2.38 13.83
CA GLU A 8 8.06 -3.11 14.37
C GLU A 8 6.73 -2.61 13.79
N THR A 9 6.56 -1.29 13.71
CA THR A 9 5.38 -0.67 13.10
C THR A 9 5.24 -1.06 11.62
N ALA A 10 6.35 -1.05 10.87
CA ALA A 10 6.35 -1.41 9.46
C ALA A 10 6.05 -2.90 9.26
N ILE A 11 6.56 -3.77 10.13
CA ILE A 11 6.27 -5.21 10.13
C ILE A 11 4.78 -5.45 10.40
N GLU A 12 4.18 -4.78 11.38
CA GLU A 12 2.75 -4.93 11.71
C GLU A 12 1.84 -4.48 10.57
N ILE A 13 2.10 -3.30 10.01
CA ILE A 13 1.32 -2.79 8.87
C ILE A 13 1.48 -3.71 7.66
N ASN A 14 2.69 -4.20 7.36
CA ASN A 14 2.90 -5.12 6.24
C ASN A 14 2.15 -6.44 6.40
N LYS A 15 2.01 -6.95 7.63
CA LYS A 15 1.17 -8.14 7.90
C LYS A 15 -0.30 -7.91 7.58
N ILE A 16 -0.79 -6.67 7.63
CA ILE A 16 -2.17 -6.30 7.27
C ILE A 16 -2.30 -6.09 5.76
N VAL A 17 -1.39 -5.31 5.17
CA VAL A 17 -1.51 -4.86 3.77
C VAL A 17 -1.21 -5.99 2.78
N ARG A 18 -0.15 -6.78 3.00
CA ARG A 18 0.26 -7.85 2.08
C ARG A 18 -0.88 -8.83 1.75
N PRO A 19 -1.62 -9.43 2.69
CA PRO A 19 -2.71 -10.34 2.35
C PRO A 19 -3.87 -9.66 1.62
N MET A 20 -4.06 -8.36 1.80
CA MET A 20 -5.12 -7.60 1.12
C MET A 20 -4.76 -7.22 -0.33
N LEU A 21 -3.48 -7.19 -0.69
CA LEU A 21 -3.03 -6.79 -2.04
C LEU A 21 -2.31 -7.89 -2.82
N LYS A 22 -1.70 -8.88 -2.14
CA LYS A 22 -0.93 -9.94 -2.79
C LYS A 22 -1.81 -10.73 -3.76
N ASN A 23 -1.44 -10.69 -5.04
CA ASN A 23 -2.17 -11.33 -6.15
C ASN A 23 -3.64 -10.89 -6.28
N LYS A 24 -4.01 -9.75 -5.66
CA LYS A 24 -5.37 -9.22 -5.79
C LYS A 24 -5.48 -8.46 -7.10
N LYS A 25 -6.44 -8.86 -7.92
CA LYS A 25 -6.86 -8.11 -9.08
C LYS A 25 -7.99 -7.19 -8.66
N VAL A 26 -7.85 -5.89 -8.95
CA VAL A 26 -8.84 -4.87 -8.56
C VAL A 26 -9.29 -4.13 -9.80
N GLN A 27 -10.59 -3.95 -10.00
CA GLN A 27 -11.08 -3.17 -11.13
C GLN A 27 -10.62 -1.71 -11.00
N LEU A 28 -10.44 -1.03 -12.14
CA LEU A 28 -9.99 0.35 -12.19
C LEU A 28 -10.82 1.28 -11.28
N GLY A 29 -12.16 1.13 -11.33
CA GLY A 29 -13.10 1.92 -10.53
C GLY A 29 -13.03 1.64 -9.02
N ASP A 30 -12.59 0.45 -8.62
CA ASP A 30 -12.58 0.00 -7.23
C ASP A 30 -11.24 0.19 -6.52
N LEU A 31 -10.20 0.61 -7.27
CA LEU A 31 -8.86 0.76 -6.71
C LEU A 31 -8.84 1.74 -5.54
N GLN A 32 -9.43 2.92 -5.73
CA GLN A 32 -9.44 3.95 -4.70
C GLN A 32 -10.19 3.49 -3.45
N GLY A 33 -11.32 2.79 -3.62
CA GLY A 33 -12.07 2.20 -2.52
C GLY A 33 -11.25 1.15 -1.77
N THR A 34 -10.58 0.25 -2.51
CA THR A 34 -9.70 -0.78 -1.93
C THR A 34 -8.56 -0.18 -1.12
N LEU A 35 -7.87 0.82 -1.66
CA LEU A 35 -6.78 1.52 -0.97
C LEU A 35 -7.27 2.20 0.32
N LYS A 36 -8.47 2.80 0.28
CA LYS A 36 -9.10 3.42 1.45
C LYS A 36 -9.42 2.38 2.53
N THR A 37 -10.04 1.25 2.16
CA THR A 37 -10.34 0.15 3.10
C THR A 37 -9.06 -0.35 3.79
N ILE A 38 -7.95 -0.46 3.06
CA ILE A 38 -6.67 -0.86 3.66
C ILE A 38 -6.22 0.16 4.73
N THR A 39 -6.32 1.46 4.47
CA THR A 39 -5.95 2.48 5.46
C THR A 39 -6.85 2.47 6.70
N GLU A 40 -8.14 2.16 6.52
CA GLU A 40 -9.09 2.00 7.62
C GLU A 40 -8.74 0.76 8.46
N GLU A 41 -8.48 -0.39 7.83
CA GLU A 41 -8.05 -1.62 8.50
C GLU A 41 -6.75 -1.46 9.29
N ILE A 42 -5.78 -0.71 8.75
CA ILE A 42 -4.55 -0.38 9.47
C ILE A 42 -4.87 0.42 10.73
N LYS A 43 -5.71 1.44 10.61
CA LYS A 43 -6.09 2.29 11.73
C LYS A 43 -6.81 1.46 12.81
N ASP A 44 -7.72 0.60 12.41
CA ASP A 44 -8.51 -0.21 13.34
C ASP A 44 -7.66 -1.27 14.06
N LYS A 45 -6.67 -1.86 13.38
CA LYS A 45 -5.83 -2.92 13.96
C LYS A 45 -4.58 -2.44 14.68
N SER A 46 -3.98 -1.34 14.24
CA SER A 46 -2.72 -0.82 14.79
C SER A 46 -2.87 0.51 15.53
N GLY A 47 -4.01 1.20 15.41
CA GLY A 47 -4.20 2.55 15.94
C GLY A 47 -3.44 3.64 15.17
N LEU A 48 -2.78 3.29 14.06
CA LEU A 48 -1.94 4.20 13.29
C LEU A 48 -2.68 4.81 12.11
N ASN A 49 -2.50 6.11 11.91
CA ASN A 49 -2.97 6.76 10.70
C ASN A 49 -1.94 6.55 9.57
N ALA A 50 -2.41 5.99 8.46
CA ALA A 50 -1.62 5.79 7.26
C ALA A 50 -2.31 6.43 6.05
N LYS A 51 -1.52 6.74 5.02
CA LYS A 51 -2.03 7.28 3.75
C LYS A 51 -1.22 6.76 2.57
N TRP A 52 -1.90 6.55 1.46
CA TRP A 52 -1.27 6.25 0.18
C TRP A 52 -0.79 7.53 -0.48
N VAL A 53 0.44 7.52 -0.96
CA VAL A 53 1.07 8.66 -1.64
C VAL A 53 1.65 8.15 -2.95
N ARG A 54 1.40 8.87 -4.04
CA ARG A 54 2.09 8.61 -5.32
C ARG A 54 3.47 9.26 -5.24
N GLU A 55 4.51 8.47 -5.46
CA GLU A 55 5.89 8.96 -5.55
C GLU A 55 6.08 9.64 -6.92
N GLU A 56 6.43 10.93 -6.93
CA GLU A 56 6.60 11.71 -8.17
C GLU A 56 7.72 11.17 -9.07
N GLN A 57 8.75 10.51 -8.51
CA GLN A 57 9.83 9.87 -9.27
C GLN A 57 9.42 8.53 -9.91
N SER A 58 8.39 7.87 -9.39
CA SER A 58 7.91 6.57 -9.87
C SER A 58 6.88 6.66 -11.00
N PHE A 59 6.75 7.84 -11.63
CA PHE A 59 5.80 8.11 -12.71
C PHE A 59 5.89 7.11 -13.88
N TYR A 60 7.08 6.54 -14.11
CA TYR A 60 7.31 5.55 -15.17
C TYR A 60 6.81 4.14 -14.83
N ASN A 61 6.68 3.79 -13.54
CA ASN A 61 6.40 2.43 -13.09
C ASN A 61 5.05 2.26 -12.37
N GLY A 62 4.32 3.36 -12.12
CA GLY A 62 3.01 3.29 -11.46
C GLY A 62 3.11 2.83 -10.01
N GLU A 63 4.12 3.27 -9.28
CA GLU A 63 4.32 2.89 -7.88
C GLU A 63 3.51 3.79 -6.94
N ILE A 64 3.03 3.20 -5.85
CA ILE A 64 2.35 3.89 -4.76
C ILE A 64 2.96 3.43 -3.44
N THR A 65 3.21 4.39 -2.55
CA THR A 65 3.83 4.15 -1.25
C THR A 65 2.81 4.40 -0.15
N LEU A 66 2.71 3.47 0.79
CA LEU A 66 1.97 3.66 2.03
C LEU A 66 2.89 4.32 3.04
N ARG A 67 2.47 5.48 3.57
CA ARG A 67 3.19 6.19 4.63
C ARG A 67 2.38 6.19 5.92
N ALA A 68 3.04 5.98 7.05
CA ALA A 68 2.48 6.17 8.38
C ALA A 68 3.41 7.07 9.22
N LYS A 69 2.83 8.06 9.91
CA LYS A 69 3.59 9.06 10.70
C LYS A 69 4.72 9.76 9.93
N GLY A 70 4.62 9.87 8.60
CA GLY A 70 5.64 10.50 7.76
C GLY A 70 6.77 9.59 7.29
N HIS A 71 6.76 8.31 7.68
CA HIS A 71 7.72 7.30 7.23
C HIS A 71 7.10 6.37 6.20
N ASP A 72 7.92 5.90 5.26
CA ASP A 72 7.54 4.88 4.29
C ASP A 72 7.43 3.52 4.99
N ILE A 73 6.32 2.83 4.76
CA ILE A 73 6.02 1.55 5.38
C ILE A 73 6.13 0.40 4.38
N CYS A 74 5.57 0.63 3.19
CA CYS A 74 5.67 -0.27 2.06
C CYS A 74 5.36 0.43 0.75
N THR A 75 5.98 -0.07 -0.32
CA THR A 75 5.79 0.43 -1.67
C THR A 75 5.31 -0.69 -2.57
N TYR A 76 4.28 -0.41 -3.36
CA TYR A 76 3.72 -1.33 -4.33
C TYR A 76 3.79 -0.73 -5.72
N CYS A 77 4.24 -1.52 -6.68
CA CYS A 77 4.08 -1.26 -8.09
C CYS A 77 2.68 -1.71 -8.48
N ILE A 78 1.82 -0.76 -8.84
CA ILE A 78 0.45 -1.04 -9.27
C ILE A 78 0.40 -0.86 -10.79
N LYS A 79 0.42 -1.97 -11.52
CA LYS A 79 0.31 -1.97 -12.99
C LYS A 79 -1.14 -2.18 -13.39
N TYR A 80 -1.57 -1.43 -14.40
CA TYR A 80 -2.89 -1.61 -15.00
C TYR A 80 -2.79 -2.50 -16.23
N ASP A 81 -3.51 -3.63 -16.20
CA ASP A 81 -3.73 -4.50 -17.35
C ASP A 81 -4.97 -4.00 -18.11
N LEU A 82 -4.74 -3.44 -19.30
CA LEU A 82 -5.77 -2.87 -20.16
C LEU A 82 -6.70 -3.94 -20.76
N GLU A 83 -6.20 -5.13 -21.03
CA GLU A 83 -6.98 -6.22 -21.64
C GLU A 83 -7.96 -6.80 -20.63
N GLN A 84 -7.54 -6.91 -19.37
CA GLN A 84 -8.36 -7.43 -18.28
C GLN A 84 -9.13 -6.34 -17.52
N ASN A 85 -8.80 -5.05 -17.72
CA ASN A 85 -9.32 -3.91 -16.93
C ASN A 85 -9.08 -4.09 -15.42
N LEU A 86 -7.87 -4.53 -15.05
CA LEU A 86 -7.51 -4.88 -13.68
C LEU A 86 -6.17 -4.25 -13.29
N PHE A 87 -6.09 -3.77 -12.06
CA PHE A 87 -4.82 -3.45 -11.42
C PHE A 87 -4.21 -4.69 -10.78
N ILE A 88 -2.89 -4.79 -10.90
CA ILE A 88 -2.05 -5.81 -10.28
C ILE A 88 -1.05 -5.10 -9.38
N ALA A 89 -1.20 -5.27 -8.07
CA ALA A 89 -0.26 -4.76 -7.08
C ALA A 89 0.86 -5.79 -6.84
N THR A 90 2.09 -5.39 -7.11
CA THR A 90 3.31 -6.15 -6.80
C THR A 90 4.11 -5.37 -5.79
N GLU A 91 4.53 -6.01 -4.70
CA GLU A 91 5.41 -5.37 -3.72
C GLU A 91 6.77 -5.07 -4.37
N VAL A 92 7.26 -3.84 -4.18
CA VAL A 92 8.60 -3.44 -4.61
C VAL A 92 9.54 -3.68 -3.43
N LEU A 93 10.55 -4.53 -3.62
CA LEU A 93 11.59 -4.85 -2.63
C LEU A 93 12.59 -3.71 -2.50
#